data_AF-A0A5R9G5I5-F1
#
_entry.id   AF-A0A5R9G5I5-F1
#
_cell.length_a   1.000
_cell.length_b   1.000
_cell.length_c   1.000
_cell.angle_alpha   90.00
_cell.angle_beta   90.00
_cell.angle_gamma   90.00
#
_symmetry.space_group_name_H-M   'P 1'
#
loop_
_entity.id
_entity.type
_entity.pdbx_description
1 polymer ?
#
loop_
_entity_poly.entity_id
_entity_poly.type
_entity_poly.pdbx_seq_one_letter_code
_entity_poly.pdbx_strand_id
1 'polypeptide(L)'
;MNIQGISPAFFAVQGKTSAAQVGTVPDLRALTPIAISPVAYTKFDFLQRLRSSTDGGPADGTFLQRLAERYGALRTEIESGGAADSKDEWLTMLDEVYDEVAAEAADRLSGTFDVFFDFGSGRYGEAVDRFDRQAFKSHLLAMAQDAKSASASGAGSVEELLAAKYAASNRMESMSFTDVVRLSGAIRDILGAAPAIAGGDTKTYGAAVADWQSEASRRLDSAGLSDDAKSAAEAALREQAATRLKGGAFVRAVDSMREKIEESMRELARLNAQRAWIDRQLERLAKELPPGHPMLQQLLERERQLIEETKSESLRIKEMQEKRKGVVDDPSSVTELEEYAQVVGSYQERLSSAETRNEP
;
A
#
# COMPACT_ATOMS: atom_id res chain seq x y z
N MET A 1 24.35 5.11 -36.69
CA MET A 1 23.98 4.09 -37.70
C MET A 1 23.80 2.77 -36.96
N ASN A 2 22.62 2.17 -37.06
CA ASN A 2 22.15 0.90 -36.49
C ASN A 2 22.10 0.70 -34.95
N ILE A 3 20.88 0.93 -34.44
CA ILE A 3 20.27 0.27 -33.27
C ILE A 3 19.74 -1.09 -33.74
N GLN A 4 20.03 -2.19 -33.04
CA GLN A 4 19.12 -3.34 -32.89
C GLN A 4 19.49 -4.17 -31.66
N GLY A 5 18.48 -4.54 -30.86
CA GLY A 5 18.62 -5.61 -29.87
C GLY A 5 17.75 -5.57 -28.62
N ILE A 6 16.46 -5.19 -28.70
CA ILE A 6 15.49 -5.57 -27.65
C ILE A 6 14.60 -6.70 -28.19
N SER A 7 14.60 -7.78 -27.44
CA SER A 7 13.91 -9.05 -27.65
C SER A 7 12.42 -8.95 -27.30
N PRO A 8 11.48 -9.51 -28.09
CA PRO A 8 10.09 -9.66 -27.67
C PRO A 8 9.91 -10.92 -26.80
N ALA A 9 9.34 -10.72 -25.62
CA ALA A 9 8.91 -11.78 -24.73
C ALA A 9 7.76 -12.60 -25.34
N PHE A 10 7.92 -13.92 -25.23
CA PHE A 10 6.96 -14.96 -25.58
C PHE A 10 5.69 -14.89 -24.72
N PHE A 11 4.52 -14.87 -25.37
CA PHE A 11 3.27 -15.33 -24.76
C PHE A 11 3.27 -16.87 -24.73
N ALA A 12 3.36 -17.47 -23.55
CA ALA A 12 3.08 -18.88 -23.33
C ALA A 12 1.62 -19.03 -22.89
N VAL A 13 0.72 -19.31 -23.84
CA VAL A 13 -0.60 -19.87 -23.55
C VAL A 13 -0.46 -21.39 -23.64
N GLN A 14 -0.46 -22.06 -22.48
CA GLN A 14 -0.54 -23.52 -22.38
C GLN A 14 -1.92 -24.00 -22.85
N GLY A 15 -2.00 -24.44 -24.10
CA GLY A 15 -3.09 -25.26 -24.63
C GLY A 15 -2.64 -26.71 -24.74
N LYS A 16 -3.31 -27.61 -24.00
CA LYS A 16 -3.11 -29.05 -24.02
C LYS A 16 -3.24 -29.61 -25.44
N THR A 17 -2.31 -30.49 -25.80
CA THR A 17 -2.28 -31.26 -27.03
C THR A 17 -3.46 -32.23 -27.13
N SER A 18 -4.13 -32.22 -28.30
CA SER A 18 -4.83 -33.38 -28.84
C SER A 18 -4.40 -33.52 -30.30
N ALA A 19 -3.74 -34.62 -30.59
CA ALA A 19 -3.22 -34.97 -31.89
C ALA A 19 -4.35 -35.50 -32.78
N ALA A 20 -4.75 -34.74 -33.80
CA ALA A 20 -5.32 -35.25 -35.05
C ALA A 20 -5.64 -34.08 -35.98
N GLN A 21 -4.66 -33.66 -36.77
CA GLN A 21 -4.83 -33.26 -38.17
C GLN A 21 -3.45 -32.89 -38.71
N VAL A 22 -3.01 -33.64 -39.71
CA VAL A 22 -1.92 -33.23 -40.62
C VAL A 22 -2.48 -32.06 -41.43
N GLY A 23 -2.46 -30.88 -40.83
CA GLY A 23 -2.66 -29.61 -41.50
C GLY A 23 -1.29 -29.08 -41.90
N THR A 24 -1.14 -28.80 -43.18
CA THR A 24 -0.03 -28.04 -43.79
C THR A 24 0.56 -27.03 -42.82
N VAL A 25 1.88 -27.09 -42.59
CA VAL A 25 2.63 -25.98 -41.98
C VAL A 25 2.26 -24.72 -42.77
N PRO A 26 1.66 -23.68 -42.15
CA PRO A 26 1.40 -22.45 -42.86
C PRO A 26 2.76 -21.94 -43.32
N ASP A 27 2.91 -21.71 -44.62
CA ASP A 27 4.08 -21.04 -45.14
C ASP A 27 4.21 -19.72 -44.37
N LEU A 28 5.26 -19.57 -43.57
CA LEU A 28 5.53 -18.35 -42.80
C LEU A 28 5.79 -17.15 -43.73
N ARG A 29 5.95 -17.37 -45.04
CA ARG A 29 5.96 -16.33 -46.08
C ARG A 29 4.56 -15.83 -46.45
N ALA A 30 3.50 -16.53 -46.04
CA ALA A 30 2.10 -16.14 -46.20
C ALA A 30 1.56 -15.35 -45.01
N LEU A 31 2.37 -15.10 -43.97
CA LEU A 31 2.07 -14.05 -43.00
C LEU A 31 2.22 -12.71 -43.72
N THR A 32 1.09 -12.19 -44.22
CA THR A 32 1.00 -10.79 -44.65
C THR A 32 1.67 -9.94 -43.57
N PRO A 33 2.69 -9.13 -43.91
CA PRO A 33 3.26 -8.21 -42.93
C PRO A 33 2.11 -7.42 -42.32
N ILE A 34 2.02 -7.42 -40.99
CA ILE A 34 1.06 -6.58 -40.29
C ILE A 34 1.41 -5.15 -40.70
N ALA A 35 0.64 -4.60 -41.64
CA ALA A 35 0.79 -3.22 -42.05
C ALA A 35 0.32 -2.37 -40.87
N ILE A 36 1.26 -1.96 -40.03
CA ILE A 36 0.99 -0.97 -39.00
C ILE A 36 0.68 0.33 -39.75
N SER A 37 -0.55 0.82 -39.59
CA SER A 37 -0.95 2.10 -40.19
C SER A 37 0.02 3.20 -39.76
N PRO A 38 0.50 4.07 -40.67
CA PRO A 38 1.32 5.23 -40.31
C PRO A 38 0.71 6.06 -39.19
N VAL A 39 -0.63 6.16 -39.15
CA VAL A 39 -1.41 6.83 -38.10
C VAL A 39 -1.19 6.17 -36.73
N ALA A 40 -1.20 4.84 -36.66
CA ALA A 40 -1.00 4.09 -35.43
C ALA A 40 0.44 4.23 -34.91
N TYR A 41 1.42 4.28 -35.83
CA TYR A 41 2.81 4.55 -35.48
C TYR A 41 2.99 5.96 -34.91
N THR A 42 2.40 6.98 -35.54
CA THR A 42 2.45 8.37 -35.05
C THR A 42 1.81 8.52 -33.68
N LYS A 43 0.62 7.91 -33.47
CA LYS A 43 -0.03 7.95 -32.14
C LYS A 43 0.85 7.31 -31.07
N PHE A 44 1.45 6.17 -31.40
CA PHE A 44 2.38 5.48 -30.50
C PHE A 44 3.63 6.33 -30.20
N ASP A 45 4.23 6.98 -31.19
CA ASP A 45 5.38 7.86 -31.00
C ASP A 45 5.04 9.05 -30.07
N PHE A 46 3.95 9.76 -30.34
CA PHE A 46 3.49 10.84 -29.46
C PHE A 46 3.26 10.35 -28.04
N LEU A 47 2.62 9.19 -27.89
CA LEU A 47 2.33 8.60 -26.58
C LEU A 47 3.60 8.26 -25.82
N GLN A 48 4.61 7.65 -26.45
CA GLN A 48 5.90 7.38 -25.80
C GLN A 48 6.63 8.68 -25.42
N ARG A 49 6.64 9.67 -26.32
CA ARG A 49 7.33 10.93 -26.10
C ARG A 49 6.68 11.77 -25.01
N LEU A 50 5.35 11.76 -24.89
CA LEU A 50 4.63 12.42 -23.82
C LEU A 50 4.75 11.64 -22.50
N ARG A 51 4.58 10.31 -22.51
CA ARG A 51 4.77 9.48 -21.31
C ARG A 51 6.16 9.62 -20.72
N SER A 52 7.21 9.72 -21.53
CA SER A 52 8.58 9.95 -21.04
C SER A 52 8.77 11.24 -20.23
N SER A 53 7.88 12.23 -20.37
CA SER A 53 7.88 13.45 -19.53
C SER A 53 7.23 13.24 -18.15
N THR A 54 6.48 12.15 -18.01
CA THR A 54 5.84 11.69 -16.78
C THR A 54 6.53 10.46 -16.17
N ASP A 55 7.36 9.76 -16.94
CA ASP A 55 8.11 8.57 -16.54
C ASP A 55 9.55 8.93 -16.12
N GLY A 56 10.02 8.33 -15.03
CA GLY A 56 11.31 8.66 -14.39
C GLY A 56 11.23 8.81 -12.87
N GLY A 57 10.02 8.71 -12.31
CA GLY A 57 9.72 8.70 -10.89
C GLY A 57 8.21 8.54 -10.67
N PRO A 58 7.71 8.38 -9.43
CA PRO A 58 6.28 8.49 -9.18
C PRO A 58 5.79 9.86 -9.65
N ALA A 59 4.59 9.92 -10.26
CA ALA A 59 3.99 11.17 -10.71
C ALA A 59 3.96 12.16 -9.54
N ASP A 60 4.77 13.22 -9.62
CA ASP A 60 4.77 14.34 -8.69
C ASP A 60 4.08 15.53 -9.35
N GLY A 61 3.68 16.54 -8.58
CA GLY A 61 2.93 17.70 -9.09
C GLY A 61 3.61 18.45 -10.25
N THR A 62 4.92 18.23 -10.46
CA THR A 62 5.67 18.82 -11.59
C THR A 62 5.30 18.22 -12.95
N PHE A 63 4.57 17.10 -12.98
CA PHE A 63 4.13 16.49 -14.25
C PHE A 63 3.31 17.47 -15.10
N LEU A 64 2.55 18.37 -14.47
CA LEU A 64 1.73 19.39 -15.14
C LEU A 64 2.57 20.29 -16.04
N GLN A 65 3.73 20.72 -15.55
CA GLN A 65 4.68 21.55 -16.29
C GLN A 65 5.39 20.72 -17.37
N ARG A 66 6.02 19.60 -16.98
CA ARG A 66 6.83 18.77 -17.88
C ARG A 66 6.03 18.25 -19.08
N LEU A 67 4.79 17.83 -18.84
CA LEU A 67 3.90 17.33 -19.88
C LEU A 67 3.47 18.44 -20.84
N ALA A 68 3.11 19.62 -20.32
CA ALA A 68 2.75 20.77 -21.13
C ALA A 68 3.91 21.26 -21.99
N GLU A 69 5.11 21.42 -21.43
CA GLU A 69 6.31 21.82 -22.16
C GLU A 69 6.65 20.83 -23.29
N ARG A 70 6.55 19.53 -23.00
CA ARG A 70 6.77 18.49 -24.00
C ARG A 70 5.73 18.53 -25.12
N TYR A 71 4.47 18.82 -24.79
CA TYR A 71 3.42 19.05 -25.76
C TYR A 71 3.70 20.26 -26.65
N GLY A 72 4.08 21.42 -26.08
CA GLY A 72 4.41 22.60 -26.87
C GLY A 72 5.59 22.38 -27.82
N ALA A 73 6.61 21.63 -27.38
CA ALA A 73 7.73 21.24 -28.24
C ALA A 73 7.27 20.36 -29.42
N LEU A 74 6.46 19.33 -29.15
CA LEU A 74 5.87 18.45 -30.18
C LEU A 74 5.00 19.21 -31.16
N ARG A 75 4.17 20.12 -30.66
CA ARG A 75 3.33 21.00 -31.48
C ARG A 75 4.18 21.85 -32.42
N THR A 76 5.24 22.48 -31.91
CA THR A 76 6.18 23.28 -32.71
C THR A 76 6.88 22.43 -33.78
N GLU A 77 7.27 21.20 -33.47
CA GLU A 77 7.83 20.24 -34.44
C GLU A 77 6.85 19.94 -35.59
N ILE A 78 5.56 19.72 -35.28
CA ILE A 78 4.51 19.46 -36.28
C ILE A 78 4.26 20.70 -37.15
N GLU A 79 4.12 21.86 -36.51
CA GLU A 79 3.87 23.14 -37.19
C GLU A 79 5.03 23.51 -38.14
N SER A 80 6.28 23.20 -37.76
CA SER A 80 7.48 23.49 -38.55
C SER A 80 7.88 22.40 -39.56
N GLY A 81 7.50 21.13 -39.34
CA GLY A 81 8.09 19.97 -40.03
C GLY A 81 7.21 19.16 -41.00
N GLY A 82 5.91 19.47 -41.17
CA GLY A 82 4.98 18.66 -41.99
C GLY A 82 4.56 19.24 -43.35
N ALA A 83 4.09 18.37 -44.25
CA ALA A 83 3.25 18.78 -45.40
C ALA A 83 1.92 19.32 -44.87
N ALA A 84 1.40 20.42 -45.44
CA ALA A 84 0.24 21.14 -44.91
C ALA A 84 -0.98 20.24 -44.63
N ASP A 85 -1.22 19.25 -45.49
CA ASP A 85 -2.42 18.42 -45.47
C ASP A 85 -2.48 17.42 -44.29
N SER A 86 -1.36 17.10 -43.65
CA SER A 86 -1.32 16.16 -42.51
C SER A 86 -1.10 16.83 -41.15
N LYS A 87 -0.95 18.17 -41.12
CA LYS A 87 -0.68 18.90 -39.87
C LYS A 87 -1.86 18.86 -38.91
N ASP A 88 -3.07 19.12 -39.41
CA ASP A 88 -4.28 19.17 -38.57
C ASP A 88 -4.61 17.80 -37.97
N GLU A 89 -4.43 16.73 -38.74
CA GLU A 89 -4.59 15.35 -38.25
C GLU A 89 -3.58 15.01 -37.15
N TRP A 90 -2.31 15.42 -37.31
CA TRP A 90 -1.28 15.18 -36.29
C TRP A 90 -1.48 16.03 -35.04
N LEU A 91 -1.93 17.28 -35.17
CA LEU A 91 -2.27 18.12 -34.02
C LEU A 91 -3.45 17.56 -33.23
N THR A 92 -4.50 17.10 -33.93
CA THR A 92 -5.65 16.44 -33.30
C THR A 92 -5.22 15.18 -32.54
N MET A 93 -4.38 14.35 -33.16
CA MET A 93 -3.84 13.15 -32.53
C MET A 93 -2.94 13.48 -31.31
N LEU A 94 -2.14 14.54 -31.40
CA LEU A 94 -1.32 15.01 -30.28
C LEU A 94 -2.20 15.47 -29.11
N ASP A 95 -3.31 16.16 -29.40
CA ASP A 95 -4.29 16.60 -28.40
C ASP A 95 -4.95 15.42 -27.69
N GLU A 96 -5.40 14.41 -28.43
CA GLU A 96 -5.96 13.18 -27.85
C GLU A 96 -4.95 12.48 -26.93
N VAL A 97 -3.71 12.31 -27.41
CA VAL A 97 -2.66 11.64 -26.64
C VAL A 97 -2.28 12.44 -25.39
N TYR A 98 -2.27 13.77 -25.46
CA TYR A 98 -2.04 14.61 -24.29
C TYR A 98 -3.08 14.35 -23.21
N ASP A 99 -4.36 14.34 -23.59
CA ASP A 99 -5.47 14.15 -22.66
C ASP A 99 -5.42 12.75 -22.02
N GLU A 100 -5.07 11.71 -22.79
CA GLU A 100 -4.82 10.35 -22.29
C GLU A 100 -3.69 10.32 -21.24
N VAL A 101 -2.52 10.91 -21.55
CA VAL A 101 -1.36 10.91 -20.64
C VAL A 101 -1.61 11.77 -19.40
N ALA A 102 -2.30 12.90 -19.53
CA ALA A 102 -2.70 13.73 -18.41
C ALA A 102 -3.67 13.00 -17.47
N ALA A 103 -4.64 12.26 -18.02
CA ALA A 103 -5.56 11.40 -17.26
C ALA A 103 -4.82 10.30 -16.48
N GLU A 104 -3.86 9.63 -17.10
CA GLU A 104 -3.03 8.61 -16.46
C GLU A 104 -2.17 9.20 -15.32
N ALA A 105 -1.52 10.34 -15.55
CA ALA A 105 -0.69 10.99 -14.54
C ALA A 105 -1.51 11.53 -13.36
N ALA A 106 -2.65 12.18 -13.63
CA ALA A 106 -3.58 12.65 -12.59
C ALA A 106 -4.18 11.50 -11.77
N ASP A 107 -4.48 10.35 -12.40
CA ASP A 107 -4.96 9.16 -11.68
C ASP A 107 -3.90 8.61 -10.71
N ARG A 108 -2.63 8.55 -11.16
CA ARG A 108 -1.49 8.12 -10.33
C ARG A 108 -1.25 9.07 -9.14
N LEU A 109 -1.21 10.38 -9.39
CA LEU A 109 -0.96 11.37 -8.33
C LEU A 109 -2.13 11.42 -7.33
N SER A 110 -3.37 11.46 -7.82
CA SER A 110 -4.55 11.44 -6.94
C SER A 110 -4.62 10.18 -6.09
N GLY A 111 -4.24 9.01 -6.62
CA GLY A 111 -4.14 7.77 -5.84
C GLY A 111 -3.07 7.83 -4.75
N THR A 112 -1.97 8.56 -4.97
CA THR A 112 -0.93 8.76 -3.95
C THR A 112 -1.44 9.64 -2.81
N PHE A 113 -2.18 10.71 -3.13
CA PHE A 113 -2.82 11.56 -2.12
C PHE A 113 -3.91 10.79 -1.37
N ASP A 114 -4.74 10.02 -2.07
CA ASP A 114 -5.78 9.16 -1.49
C ASP A 114 -5.18 8.19 -0.46
N VAL A 115 -4.09 7.51 -0.80
CA VAL A 115 -3.38 6.62 0.13
C VAL A 115 -2.84 7.36 1.36
N PHE A 116 -2.42 8.62 1.22
CA PHE A 116 -1.90 9.41 2.33
C PHE A 116 -3.03 9.96 3.21
N PHE A 117 -4.08 10.54 2.63
CA PHE A 117 -5.16 11.20 3.36
C PHE A 117 -6.23 10.22 3.87
N ASP A 118 -6.41 9.06 3.23
CA ASP A 118 -7.42 8.06 3.58
C ASP A 118 -6.79 6.76 4.11
N PHE A 119 -5.55 6.83 4.62
CA PHE A 119 -4.84 5.66 5.14
C PHE A 119 -5.57 5.05 6.35
N GLY A 120 -6.30 3.96 6.08
CA GLY A 120 -6.84 3.10 7.13
C GLY A 120 -8.30 3.30 7.49
N SER A 121 -9.05 4.13 6.76
CA SER A 121 -10.49 4.41 6.96
C SER A 121 -11.45 3.21 6.76
N GLY A 122 -10.93 1.98 6.82
CA GLY A 122 -11.70 0.74 6.76
C GLY A 122 -11.24 -0.31 7.76
N ARG A 123 -9.95 -0.68 7.79
CA ARG A 123 -9.49 -1.83 8.59
C ARG A 123 -9.13 -1.50 10.04
N TYR A 124 -8.71 -0.27 10.32
CA TYR A 124 -8.24 0.14 11.66
C TYR A 124 -8.65 1.57 12.08
N GLY A 125 -9.19 2.40 11.17
CA GLY A 125 -9.61 3.79 11.42
C GLY A 125 -11.12 3.99 11.38
N GLU A 126 -11.59 5.10 11.93
CA GLU A 126 -12.97 5.57 11.75
C GLU A 126 -13.06 6.37 10.44
N ALA A 127 -14.13 6.16 9.66
CA ALA A 127 -14.33 6.90 8.42
C ALA A 127 -14.92 8.29 8.73
N VAL A 128 -14.08 9.31 8.84
CA VAL A 128 -14.54 10.71 8.99
C VAL A 128 -13.83 11.58 7.96
N ASP A 129 -14.63 12.32 7.19
CA ASP A 129 -14.20 13.27 6.13
C ASP A 129 -13.10 12.75 5.19
N ARG A 130 -13.48 11.77 4.35
CA ARG A 130 -12.60 11.20 3.33
C ARG A 130 -12.20 12.26 2.29
N PHE A 131 -10.91 12.27 1.99
CA PHE A 131 -10.36 12.97 0.82
C PHE A 131 -11.10 12.54 -0.45
N ASP A 132 -11.66 13.49 -1.19
CA ASP A 132 -12.35 13.18 -2.44
C ASP A 132 -11.33 13.10 -3.59
N ARG A 133 -10.83 11.88 -3.81
CA ARG A 133 -9.89 11.56 -4.90
C ARG A 133 -10.41 12.01 -6.27
N GLN A 134 -11.71 11.93 -6.54
CA GLN A 134 -12.27 12.29 -7.85
C GLN A 134 -12.31 13.80 -8.05
N ALA A 135 -12.67 14.56 -7.01
CA ALA A 135 -12.59 16.01 -7.04
C ALA A 135 -11.14 16.48 -7.25
N PHE A 136 -10.17 15.90 -6.52
CA PHE A 136 -8.76 16.24 -6.70
C PHE A 136 -8.23 15.87 -8.10
N LYS A 137 -8.56 14.68 -8.61
CA LYS A 137 -8.20 14.27 -9.98
C LYS A 137 -8.76 15.25 -11.01
N SER A 138 -10.03 15.66 -10.86
CA SER A 138 -10.66 16.62 -11.75
C SER A 138 -9.97 17.99 -11.72
N HIS A 139 -9.53 18.43 -10.54
CA HIS A 139 -8.74 19.65 -10.37
C HIS A 139 -7.38 19.57 -11.08
N LEU A 140 -6.66 18.45 -10.95
CA LEU A 140 -5.40 18.22 -11.68
C LEU A 140 -5.59 18.23 -13.20
N LEU A 141 -6.70 17.69 -13.71
CA LEU A 141 -6.99 17.71 -15.14
C LEU A 141 -7.30 19.12 -15.65
N ALA A 142 -8.00 19.93 -14.85
CA ALA A 142 -8.19 21.34 -15.18
C ALA A 142 -6.84 22.08 -15.29
N MET A 143 -5.94 21.87 -14.31
CA MET A 143 -4.58 22.43 -14.36
C MET A 143 -3.81 21.97 -15.61
N ALA A 144 -3.92 20.69 -15.98
CA ALA A 144 -3.25 20.16 -17.17
C ALA A 144 -3.76 20.85 -18.46
N GLN A 145 -5.07 21.04 -18.61
CA GLN A 145 -5.63 21.72 -19.78
C GLN A 145 -5.21 23.20 -19.86
N ASP A 146 -5.11 23.87 -18.72
CA ASP A 146 -4.60 25.24 -18.66
C ASP A 146 -3.10 25.30 -19.00
N ALA A 147 -2.32 24.34 -18.52
CA ALA A 147 -0.90 24.21 -18.83
C ALA A 147 -0.67 23.94 -20.33
N LYS A 148 -1.46 23.04 -20.93
CA LYS A 148 -1.49 22.75 -22.37
C LYS A 148 -1.75 24.01 -23.19
N SER A 149 -2.79 24.76 -22.81
CA SER A 149 -3.19 26.00 -23.49
C SER A 149 -2.10 27.07 -23.39
N ALA A 150 -1.48 27.22 -22.22
CA ALA A 150 -0.36 28.14 -22.01
C ALA A 150 0.83 27.78 -22.92
N SER A 151 1.22 26.50 -22.94
CA SER A 151 2.34 26.03 -23.76
C SER A 151 2.10 26.21 -25.26
N ALA A 152 0.86 26.01 -25.73
CA ALA A 152 0.50 26.22 -27.14
C ALA A 152 0.58 27.70 -27.57
N SER A 153 0.35 28.63 -26.65
CA SER A 153 0.32 30.07 -26.95
C SER A 153 1.71 30.74 -26.97
N GLY A 154 2.74 30.05 -26.46
CA GLY A 154 4.09 30.62 -26.28
C GLY A 154 4.16 31.77 -25.26
N ALA A 155 3.09 32.00 -24.49
CA ALA A 155 2.98 33.12 -23.56
C ALA A 155 3.47 32.74 -22.15
N GLY A 156 4.70 33.14 -21.82
CA GLY A 156 5.24 33.06 -20.46
C GLY A 156 5.59 31.64 -19.98
N SER A 157 6.03 31.54 -18.73
CA SER A 157 6.31 30.25 -18.09
C SER A 157 5.00 29.57 -17.69
N VAL A 158 4.83 28.28 -18.04
CA VAL A 158 3.69 27.45 -17.61
C VAL A 158 3.56 27.45 -16.09
N GLU A 159 4.69 27.42 -15.37
CA GLU A 159 4.74 27.47 -13.91
C GLU A 159 4.11 28.74 -13.35
N GLU A 160 4.53 29.91 -13.85
CA GLU A 160 4.05 31.20 -13.36
C GLU A 160 2.55 31.35 -13.59
N LEU A 161 2.06 30.88 -14.75
CA LEU A 161 0.64 30.91 -15.07
C LEU A 161 -0.17 30.00 -14.14
N LEU A 162 0.27 28.76 -13.93
CA LEU A 162 -0.41 27.84 -13.01
C LEU A 162 -0.38 28.35 -11.58
N ALA A 163 0.76 28.86 -11.11
CA ALA A 163 0.89 29.43 -9.77
C ALA A 163 -0.03 30.65 -9.58
N ALA A 164 -0.16 31.52 -10.60
CA ALA A 164 -1.05 32.68 -10.54
C ALA A 164 -2.53 32.30 -10.61
N LYS A 165 -2.90 31.38 -11.52
CA LYS A 165 -4.29 30.97 -11.75
C LYS A 165 -4.84 30.12 -10.59
N TYR A 166 -3.97 29.31 -9.98
CA TYR A 166 -4.30 28.38 -8.89
C TYR A 166 -3.62 28.81 -7.58
N ALA A 167 -3.67 30.10 -7.26
CA ALA A 167 -3.01 30.68 -6.08
C ALA A 167 -3.78 30.50 -4.76
N ALA A 168 -5.10 30.34 -4.82
CA ALA A 168 -5.96 30.31 -3.64
C ALA A 168 -6.83 29.04 -3.62
N SER A 169 -6.75 28.29 -2.53
CA SER A 169 -7.69 27.23 -2.21
C SER A 169 -7.80 27.09 -0.70
N ASN A 170 -9.01 26.79 -0.25
CA ASN A 170 -9.34 26.49 1.14
C ASN A 170 -9.71 25.01 1.35
N ARG A 171 -9.50 24.16 0.34
CA ARG A 171 -9.78 22.72 0.40
C ARG A 171 -8.65 21.90 -0.19
N MET A 172 -8.53 20.67 0.29
CA MET A 172 -7.49 19.72 -0.11
C MET A 172 -7.64 19.29 -1.57
N GLU A 173 -8.87 19.09 -2.02
CA GLU A 173 -9.16 18.65 -3.39
C GLU A 173 -8.98 19.75 -4.43
N SER A 174 -8.96 21.01 -4.00
CA SER A 174 -8.72 22.16 -4.89
C SER A 174 -7.39 22.87 -4.59
N MET A 175 -6.46 22.21 -3.90
CA MET A 175 -5.17 22.75 -3.45
C MET A 175 -4.42 23.58 -4.51
N SER A 176 -3.66 24.57 -4.06
CA SER A 176 -2.87 25.43 -4.95
C SER A 176 -1.86 24.61 -5.76
N PHE A 177 -1.50 25.08 -6.95
CA PHE A 177 -0.49 24.39 -7.77
C PHE A 177 0.82 24.20 -7.00
N THR A 178 1.25 25.24 -6.29
CA THR A 178 2.47 25.24 -5.47
C THR A 178 2.42 24.20 -4.36
N ASP A 179 1.29 24.09 -3.65
CA ASP A 179 1.13 23.10 -2.58
C ASP A 179 1.05 21.68 -3.14
N VAL A 180 0.39 21.46 -4.29
CA VAL A 180 0.37 20.15 -4.96
C VAL A 180 1.79 19.68 -5.26
N VAL A 181 2.63 20.54 -5.84
CA VAL A 181 4.04 20.22 -6.13
C VAL A 181 4.79 19.90 -4.83
N ARG A 182 4.76 20.79 -3.84
CA ARG A 182 5.51 20.65 -2.58
C ARG A 182 5.07 19.42 -1.78
N LEU A 183 3.77 19.25 -1.61
CA LEU A 183 3.20 18.16 -0.83
C LEU A 183 3.39 16.81 -1.51
N SER A 184 3.26 16.72 -2.85
CA SER A 184 3.53 15.46 -3.57
C SER A 184 4.96 14.95 -3.34
N GLY A 185 5.94 15.86 -3.31
CA GLY A 185 7.33 15.53 -2.98
C GLY A 185 7.48 15.02 -1.55
N ALA A 186 6.85 15.71 -0.58
CA ALA A 186 6.90 15.30 0.82
C ALA A 186 6.19 13.95 1.08
N ILE A 187 4.98 13.76 0.54
CA ILE A 187 4.18 12.53 0.70
C ILE A 187 4.96 11.31 0.25
N ARG A 188 5.63 11.37 -0.91
CA ARG A 188 6.42 10.25 -1.42
C ARG A 188 7.46 9.78 -0.41
N ASP A 189 8.21 10.72 0.15
CA ASP A 189 9.27 10.40 1.08
C ASP A 189 8.70 9.92 2.43
N ILE A 190 7.61 10.53 2.89
CA ILE A 190 6.91 10.13 4.12
C ILE A 190 6.38 8.69 4.00
N LEU A 191 5.69 8.38 2.90
CA LEU A 191 5.15 7.03 2.66
C LEU A 191 6.27 6.00 2.47
N GLY A 192 7.35 6.37 1.78
CA GLY A 192 8.50 5.49 1.56
C GLY A 192 9.28 5.15 2.84
N ALA A 193 9.26 6.03 3.84
CA ALA A 193 9.92 5.83 5.13
C ALA A 193 9.01 5.18 6.21
N ALA A 194 7.75 4.91 5.88
CA ALA A 194 6.78 4.46 6.88
C ALA A 194 7.10 3.06 7.43
N PRO A 195 7.02 2.84 8.75
CA PRO A 195 7.37 1.55 9.35
C PRO A 195 6.39 0.46 8.91
N ALA A 196 6.94 -0.70 8.51
CA ALA A 196 6.15 -1.86 8.12
C ALA A 196 5.36 -2.41 9.30
N ILE A 197 4.06 -2.65 9.10
CA ILE A 197 3.15 -3.19 10.13
C ILE A 197 3.50 -4.66 10.50
N ALA A 198 4.28 -5.36 9.68
CA ALA A 198 4.62 -6.77 9.88
C ALA A 198 5.81 -6.97 10.85
N GLY A 199 5.58 -7.71 11.93
CA GLY A 199 6.60 -8.56 12.59
C GLY A 199 7.61 -7.89 13.55
N GLY A 200 7.48 -6.60 13.90
CA GLY A 200 8.37 -5.92 14.87
C GLY A 200 7.86 -5.98 16.32
N ASP A 201 8.75 -6.17 17.32
CA ASP A 201 8.38 -6.19 18.76
C ASP A 201 7.49 -4.98 19.11
N THR A 202 6.44 -5.15 19.93
CA THR A 202 5.48 -4.06 20.28
C THR A 202 6.21 -2.84 20.83
N LYS A 203 7.28 -3.07 21.61
CA LYS A 203 8.11 -2.02 22.18
C LYS A 203 8.95 -1.26 21.15
N THR A 204 9.37 -1.90 20.06
CA THR A 204 10.15 -1.22 19.02
C THR A 204 9.27 -0.59 17.95
N TYR A 205 8.08 -1.16 17.72
CA TYR A 205 7.15 -0.68 16.72
C TYR A 205 6.54 0.68 17.08
N GLY A 206 6.08 0.87 18.33
CA GLY A 206 5.55 2.16 18.79
C GLY A 206 6.57 3.29 18.65
N ALA A 207 7.81 3.06 19.10
CA ALA A 207 8.92 3.99 18.95
C ALA A 207 9.25 4.29 17.48
N ALA A 208 9.23 3.29 16.59
CA ALA A 208 9.46 3.50 15.16
C ALA A 208 8.36 4.35 14.50
N VAL A 209 7.09 4.18 14.92
CA VAL A 209 5.98 5.04 14.46
C VAL A 209 6.17 6.47 14.94
N ALA A 210 6.61 6.67 16.20
CA ALA A 210 6.90 8.00 16.73
C ALA A 210 8.06 8.69 15.96
N ASP A 211 9.17 7.98 15.75
CA ASP A 211 10.32 8.51 14.99
C ASP A 211 9.93 8.89 13.56
N TRP A 212 9.16 8.03 12.89
CA TRP A 212 8.62 8.29 11.56
C TRP A 212 7.71 9.51 11.53
N GLN A 213 6.76 9.62 12.47
CA GLN A 213 5.85 10.75 12.55
C GLN A 213 6.60 12.06 12.80
N SER A 214 7.56 12.08 13.72
CA SER A 214 8.36 13.29 13.99
C SER A 214 9.20 13.72 12.78
N GLU A 215 9.77 12.78 12.04
CA GLU A 215 10.49 13.07 10.79
C GLU A 215 9.54 13.56 9.69
N ALA A 216 8.37 12.93 9.56
CA ALA A 216 7.34 13.34 8.61
C ALA A 216 6.81 14.75 8.91
N SER A 217 6.54 15.08 10.18
CA SER A 217 6.16 16.43 10.60
C SER A 217 7.23 17.46 10.23
N ARG A 218 8.51 17.19 10.53
CA ARG A 218 9.63 18.09 10.15
C ARG A 218 9.73 18.31 8.64
N ARG A 219 9.40 17.29 7.83
CA ARG A 219 9.33 17.41 6.37
C ARG A 219 8.17 18.28 5.92
N LEU A 220 6.98 18.12 6.52
CA LEU A 220 5.83 18.99 6.24
C LEU A 220 6.12 20.45 6.65
N ASP A 221 6.78 20.66 7.79
CA ASP A 221 7.20 21.98 8.27
C ASP A 221 8.15 22.69 7.30
N SER A 222 9.11 21.94 6.74
CA SER A 222 10.14 22.49 5.83
C SER A 222 9.71 22.53 4.36
N ALA A 223 8.59 21.89 3.99
CA ALA A 223 8.09 21.86 2.62
C ALA A 223 7.56 23.22 2.11
N GLY A 224 7.36 24.19 3.00
CA GLY A 224 6.85 25.52 2.65
C GLY A 224 5.39 25.49 2.17
N LEU A 225 4.56 24.62 2.74
CA LEU A 225 3.14 24.53 2.42
C LEU A 225 2.37 25.75 2.94
N SER A 226 1.24 26.06 2.31
CA SER A 226 0.24 26.95 2.91
C SER A 226 -0.28 26.38 4.24
N ASP A 227 -0.76 27.26 5.13
CA ASP A 227 -1.24 26.87 6.46
C ASP A 227 -2.36 25.81 6.38
N ASP A 228 -3.29 25.96 5.42
CA ASP A 228 -4.39 25.03 5.21
C ASP A 228 -3.89 23.64 4.76
N ALA A 229 -3.00 23.60 3.75
CA ALA A 229 -2.43 22.35 3.25
C ALA A 229 -1.56 21.65 4.31
N LYS A 230 -0.79 22.43 5.07
CA LYS A 230 0.03 21.94 6.17
C LYS A 230 -0.83 21.34 7.28
N SER A 231 -1.84 22.08 7.75
CA SER A 231 -2.75 21.63 8.81
C SER A 231 -3.43 20.32 8.45
N ALA A 232 -3.95 20.21 7.23
CA ALA A 232 -4.57 18.98 6.74
C ALA A 232 -3.57 17.82 6.61
N ALA A 233 -2.37 18.07 6.08
CA ALA A 233 -1.33 17.04 5.97
C ALA A 233 -0.86 16.53 7.34
N GLU A 234 -0.74 17.42 8.34
CA GLU A 234 -0.45 17.03 9.72
C GLU A 234 -1.58 16.24 10.36
N ALA A 235 -2.84 16.60 10.11
CA ALA A 235 -3.99 15.84 10.59
C ALA A 235 -3.99 14.41 10.03
N ALA A 236 -3.80 14.27 8.72
CA ALA A 236 -3.66 12.98 8.06
C ALA A 236 -2.46 12.17 8.58
N LEU A 237 -1.35 12.83 8.87
CA LEU A 237 -0.18 12.17 9.46
C LEU A 237 -0.46 11.62 10.86
N ARG A 238 -1.17 12.38 11.72
CA ARG A 238 -1.58 11.92 13.05
C ARG A 238 -2.53 10.72 12.96
N GLU A 239 -3.47 10.77 12.03
CA GLU A 239 -4.39 9.66 11.78
C GLU A 239 -3.66 8.41 11.26
N GLN A 240 -2.73 8.59 10.32
CA GLN A 240 -1.87 7.51 9.84
C GLN A 240 -1.09 6.85 10.97
N ALA A 241 -0.51 7.63 11.88
CA ALA A 241 0.18 7.11 13.04
C ALA A 241 -0.76 6.28 13.91
N ALA A 242 -1.95 6.79 14.24
CA ALA A 242 -2.96 6.06 15.02
C ALA A 242 -3.37 4.73 14.35
N THR A 243 -3.63 4.74 13.05
CA THR A 243 -3.94 3.54 12.26
C THR A 243 -2.79 2.54 12.29
N ARG A 244 -1.54 2.99 12.16
CA ARG A 244 -0.35 2.12 12.24
C ARG A 244 -0.22 1.48 13.61
N LEU A 245 -0.39 2.24 14.69
CA LEU A 245 -0.33 1.71 16.06
C LEU A 245 -1.36 0.58 16.26
N LYS A 246 -2.61 0.79 15.82
CA LYS A 246 -3.66 -0.24 15.84
C LYS A 246 -3.29 -1.46 14.99
N GLY A 247 -2.82 -1.25 13.76
CA GLY A 247 -2.42 -2.32 12.85
C GLY A 247 -1.27 -3.17 13.41
N GLY A 248 -0.25 -2.53 13.99
CA GLY A 248 0.88 -3.22 14.61
C GLY A 248 0.45 -4.02 15.84
N ALA A 249 -0.39 -3.43 16.69
CA ALA A 249 -0.97 -4.13 17.84
C ALA A 249 -1.82 -5.35 17.40
N PHE A 250 -2.58 -5.23 16.31
CA PHE A 250 -3.44 -6.29 15.81
C PHE A 250 -2.61 -7.51 15.38
N VAL A 251 -1.59 -7.28 14.55
CA VAL A 251 -0.69 -8.36 14.10
C VAL A 251 -0.08 -9.06 15.31
N ARG A 252 0.36 -8.30 16.31
CA ARG A 252 0.97 -8.85 17.51
C ARG A 252 0.01 -9.61 18.41
N ALA A 253 -1.20 -9.12 18.60
CA ALA A 253 -2.23 -9.83 19.36
C ALA A 253 -2.55 -11.18 18.71
N VAL A 254 -2.71 -11.20 17.39
CA VAL A 254 -3.00 -12.44 16.64
C VAL A 254 -1.86 -13.45 16.72
N ASP A 255 -0.60 -12.98 16.63
CA ASP A 255 0.59 -13.83 16.74
C ASP A 255 0.77 -14.35 18.17
N SER A 256 0.66 -13.49 19.19
CA SER A 256 0.70 -13.82 20.63
C SER A 256 -0.33 -14.89 21.00
N MET A 257 -1.58 -14.73 20.52
CA MET A 257 -2.63 -15.74 20.75
C MET A 257 -2.33 -17.05 20.02
N ARG A 258 -1.78 -17.01 18.81
CA ARG A 258 -1.36 -18.21 18.07
C ARG A 258 -0.28 -18.97 18.81
N GLU A 259 0.77 -18.29 19.28
CA GLU A 259 1.87 -18.91 20.03
C GLU A 259 1.37 -19.57 21.32
N LYS A 260 0.50 -18.88 22.07
CA LYS A 260 -0.13 -19.44 23.29
C LYS A 260 -0.99 -20.66 22.99
N ILE A 261 -1.74 -20.65 21.89
CA ILE A 261 -2.52 -21.82 21.44
C ILE A 261 -1.58 -22.99 21.11
N GLU A 262 -0.49 -22.76 20.38
CA GLU A 262 0.49 -23.79 20.02
C GLU A 262 1.23 -24.35 21.24
N GLU A 263 1.52 -23.53 22.25
CA GLU A 263 2.03 -23.96 23.56
C GLU A 263 1.04 -24.85 24.29
N SER A 264 -0.22 -24.42 24.43
CA SER A 264 -1.29 -25.19 25.05
C SER A 264 -1.56 -26.52 24.35
N MET A 265 -1.50 -26.56 23.02
CA MET A 265 -1.63 -27.82 22.26
C MET A 265 -0.49 -28.80 22.56
N ARG A 266 0.75 -28.30 22.74
CA ARG A 266 1.89 -29.13 23.13
C ARG A 266 1.74 -29.69 24.54
N GLU A 267 1.24 -28.88 25.48
CA GLU A 267 0.97 -29.36 26.84
C GLU A 267 -0.16 -30.39 26.87
N LEU A 268 -1.25 -30.15 26.13
CA LEU A 268 -2.34 -31.12 26.00
C LEU A 268 -1.85 -32.46 25.41
N ALA A 269 -0.97 -32.43 24.41
CA ALA A 269 -0.37 -33.65 23.85
C ALA A 269 0.49 -34.38 24.90
N ARG A 270 1.26 -33.64 25.70
CA ARG A 270 2.06 -34.20 26.81
C ARG A 270 1.18 -34.85 27.88
N LEU A 271 0.11 -34.18 28.32
CA LEU A 271 -0.84 -34.71 29.32
C LEU A 271 -1.50 -36.01 28.84
N ASN A 272 -1.94 -36.04 27.57
CA ASN A 272 -2.52 -37.24 26.96
C ASN A 272 -1.52 -38.40 26.88
N ALA A 273 -0.25 -38.12 26.57
CA ALA A 273 0.80 -39.14 26.57
C ALA A 273 1.07 -39.70 27.97
N GLN A 274 1.06 -38.85 29.00
CA GLN A 274 1.17 -39.28 30.40
C GLN A 274 0.00 -40.18 30.81
N ARG A 275 -1.23 -39.79 30.45
CA ARG A 275 -2.43 -40.58 30.73
C ARG A 275 -2.37 -41.96 30.09
N ALA A 276 -2.04 -42.02 28.80
CA ALA A 276 -1.87 -43.30 28.09
C ALA A 276 -0.73 -44.18 28.64
N TRP A 277 0.25 -43.58 29.34
CA TRP A 277 1.27 -44.33 30.07
C TRP A 277 0.70 -44.89 31.38
N ILE A 278 -0.05 -44.10 32.16
CA ILE A 278 -0.71 -44.53 33.40
C ILE A 278 -1.71 -45.65 33.13
N ASP A 279 -2.53 -45.54 32.09
CA ASP A 279 -3.52 -46.56 31.71
C ASP A 279 -2.84 -47.92 31.49
N ARG A 280 -1.70 -47.92 30.76
CA ARG A 280 -0.88 -49.13 30.55
C ARG A 280 -0.26 -49.66 31.85
N GLN A 281 0.14 -48.79 32.78
CA GLN A 281 0.64 -49.21 34.08
C GLN A 281 -0.45 -49.86 34.93
N LEU A 282 -1.63 -49.24 34.97
CA LEU A 282 -2.80 -49.76 35.69
C LEU A 282 -3.20 -51.14 35.15
N GLU A 283 -3.31 -51.30 33.84
CA GLU A 283 -3.62 -52.59 33.21
C GLU A 283 -2.60 -53.69 33.53
N ARG A 284 -1.31 -53.34 33.55
CA ARG A 284 -0.23 -54.29 33.88
C ARG A 284 -0.31 -54.69 35.35
N LEU A 285 -0.35 -53.71 36.25
CA LEU A 285 -0.25 -53.91 37.69
C LEU A 285 -1.52 -54.52 38.29
N ALA A 286 -2.69 -54.26 37.70
CA ALA A 286 -3.95 -54.88 38.13
C ALA A 286 -3.96 -56.41 37.93
N LYS A 287 -3.08 -56.96 37.08
CA LYS A 287 -2.90 -58.41 36.90
C LYS A 287 -1.99 -59.04 37.95
N GLU A 288 -1.12 -58.24 38.56
CA GLU A 288 -0.05 -58.69 39.45
C GLU A 288 -0.36 -58.40 40.92
N LEU A 289 -1.11 -57.34 41.20
CA LEU A 289 -1.37 -56.84 42.54
C LEU A 289 -2.83 -57.03 42.94
N PRO A 290 -3.12 -57.29 44.23
CA PRO A 290 -4.49 -57.40 44.71
C PRO A 290 -5.24 -56.08 44.56
N PRO A 291 -6.57 -56.11 44.35
CA PRO A 291 -7.41 -54.92 44.38
C PRO A 291 -7.18 -54.13 45.67
N GLY A 292 -7.05 -52.80 45.55
CA GLY A 292 -6.80 -51.92 46.70
C GLY A 292 -5.34 -51.76 47.10
N HIS A 293 -4.38 -52.38 46.40
CA HIS A 293 -2.96 -52.15 46.65
C HIS A 293 -2.60 -50.65 46.54
N PRO A 294 -1.81 -50.08 47.48
CA PRO A 294 -1.52 -48.64 47.52
C PRO A 294 -1.00 -48.05 46.20
N MET A 295 -0.16 -48.80 45.47
CA MET A 295 0.39 -48.37 44.19
C MET A 295 -0.69 -48.21 43.09
N LEU A 296 -1.71 -49.08 43.06
CA LEU A 296 -2.83 -48.94 42.15
C LEU A 296 -3.67 -47.71 42.49
N GLN A 297 -3.89 -47.46 43.79
CA GLN A 297 -4.62 -46.28 44.27
C GLN A 297 -3.89 -44.98 43.89
N GLN A 298 -2.56 -44.92 44.03
CA GLN A 298 -1.77 -43.76 43.61
C GLN A 298 -1.85 -43.49 42.10
N LEU A 299 -1.80 -44.54 41.28
CA LEU A 299 -1.92 -44.39 39.82
C LEU A 299 -3.33 -43.94 39.41
N LEU A 300 -4.38 -44.50 40.02
CA LEU A 300 -5.77 -44.07 39.78
C LEU A 300 -5.98 -42.61 40.19
N GLU A 301 -5.40 -42.18 41.31
CA GLU A 301 -5.48 -40.79 41.76
C GLU A 301 -4.75 -39.85 40.78
N ARG A 302 -3.56 -40.23 40.30
CA ARG A 302 -2.86 -39.44 39.27
C ARG A 302 -3.60 -39.43 37.94
N GLU A 303 -4.25 -40.53 37.53
CA GLU A 303 -5.09 -40.58 36.33
C GLU A 303 -6.24 -39.56 36.43
N ARG A 304 -6.93 -39.51 37.59
CA ARG A 304 -8.00 -38.51 37.84
C ARG A 304 -7.49 -37.08 37.74
N GLN A 305 -6.32 -36.79 38.31
CA GLN A 305 -5.68 -35.47 38.19
C GLN A 305 -5.39 -35.12 36.72
N LEU A 306 -4.82 -36.07 35.96
CA LEU A 306 -4.54 -35.85 34.54
C LEU A 306 -5.80 -35.63 33.70
N ILE A 307 -6.92 -36.27 34.04
CA ILE A 307 -8.22 -36.03 33.39
C ILE A 307 -8.66 -34.58 33.58
N GLU A 308 -8.58 -34.06 34.81
CA GLU A 308 -8.94 -32.67 35.10
C GLU A 308 -7.96 -31.68 34.46
N GLU A 309 -6.65 -31.94 34.50
CA GLU A 309 -5.61 -31.15 33.83
C GLU A 309 -5.87 -31.09 32.31
N THR A 310 -6.15 -32.23 31.67
CA THR A 310 -6.45 -32.33 30.23
C THR A 310 -7.71 -31.55 29.85
N LYS A 311 -8.77 -31.66 30.67
CA LYS A 311 -10.02 -30.93 30.46
C LYS A 311 -9.83 -29.42 30.58
N SER A 312 -9.09 -28.98 31.60
CA SER A 312 -8.73 -27.58 31.81
C SER A 312 -7.96 -27.02 30.62
N GLU A 313 -6.93 -27.74 30.15
CA GLU A 313 -6.11 -27.29 29.02
C GLU A 313 -6.90 -27.25 27.71
N SER A 314 -7.79 -28.22 27.48
CA SER A 314 -8.69 -28.20 26.31
C SER A 314 -9.65 -27.01 26.32
N LEU A 315 -10.18 -26.61 27.49
CA LEU A 315 -11.02 -25.42 27.62
C LEU A 315 -10.21 -24.15 27.34
N ARG A 316 -9.00 -24.05 27.89
CA ARG A 316 -8.08 -22.93 27.64
C ARG A 316 -7.79 -22.74 26.15
N ILE A 317 -7.52 -23.82 25.42
CA ILE A 317 -7.32 -23.76 23.95
C ILE A 317 -8.56 -23.20 23.26
N LYS A 318 -9.75 -23.70 23.60
CA LYS A 318 -11.01 -23.25 22.99
C LYS A 318 -11.27 -21.76 23.25
N GLU A 319 -11.09 -21.31 24.49
CA GLU A 319 -11.25 -19.91 24.86
C GLU A 319 -10.26 -19.00 24.10
N MET A 320 -9.00 -19.42 23.95
CA MET A 320 -8.02 -18.65 23.18
C MET A 320 -8.33 -18.63 21.68
N GLN A 321 -8.85 -19.72 21.13
CA GLN A 321 -9.29 -19.77 19.73
C GLN A 321 -10.48 -18.83 19.49
N GLU A 322 -11.44 -18.80 20.40
CA GLU A 322 -12.59 -17.90 20.34
C GLU A 322 -12.17 -16.44 20.48
N LYS A 323 -11.28 -16.11 21.43
CA LYS A 323 -10.70 -14.76 21.55
C LYS A 323 -9.96 -14.33 20.29
N ARG A 324 -9.11 -15.20 19.74
CA ARG A 324 -8.38 -14.93 18.49
C ARG A 324 -9.34 -14.70 17.33
N LYS A 325 -10.40 -15.50 17.22
CA LYS A 325 -11.43 -15.32 16.21
C LYS A 325 -12.13 -13.98 16.37
N GLY A 326 -12.50 -13.59 17.60
CA GLY A 326 -13.10 -12.29 17.90
C GLY A 326 -12.24 -11.12 17.40
N VAL A 327 -10.94 -11.12 17.71
CA VAL A 327 -10.01 -10.08 17.23
C VAL A 327 -9.86 -10.08 15.70
N VAL A 328 -9.84 -11.26 15.07
CA VAL A 328 -9.74 -11.36 13.60
C VAL A 328 -11.02 -10.86 12.90
N ASP A 329 -12.18 -11.17 13.48
CA ASP A 329 -13.49 -10.76 12.95
C ASP A 329 -13.75 -9.26 13.20
N ASP A 330 -13.20 -8.71 14.29
CA ASP A 330 -13.24 -7.28 14.63
C ASP A 330 -11.85 -6.74 14.99
N PRO A 331 -11.04 -6.30 14.01
CA PRO A 331 -9.71 -5.74 14.27
C PRO A 331 -9.71 -4.47 15.13
N SER A 332 -10.84 -3.78 15.25
CA SER A 332 -10.95 -2.55 16.05
C SER A 332 -10.91 -2.85 17.54
N SER A 333 -11.34 -4.06 17.95
CA SER A 333 -11.28 -4.53 19.34
C SER A 333 -9.86 -4.60 19.91
N VAL A 334 -8.83 -4.50 19.06
CA VAL A 334 -7.42 -4.49 19.48
C VAL A 334 -7.13 -3.39 20.50
N THR A 335 -7.88 -2.29 20.49
CA THR A 335 -7.67 -1.16 21.41
C THR A 335 -7.88 -1.53 22.89
N GLU A 336 -8.55 -2.64 23.16
CA GLU A 336 -8.81 -3.16 24.50
C GLU A 336 -7.74 -4.14 24.99
N LEU A 337 -6.75 -4.46 24.15
CA LEU A 337 -5.72 -5.46 24.44
C LEU A 337 -4.44 -4.85 25.00
N GLU A 338 -3.69 -5.66 25.76
CA GLU A 338 -2.41 -5.25 26.31
C GLU A 338 -1.38 -4.93 25.22
N GLU A 339 -1.41 -5.64 24.10
CA GLU A 339 -0.54 -5.37 22.95
C GLU A 339 -0.72 -3.94 22.43
N TYR A 340 -1.94 -3.39 22.42
CA TYR A 340 -2.19 -2.00 22.03
C TYR A 340 -1.66 -1.01 23.08
N ALA A 341 -1.90 -1.27 24.36
CA ALA A 341 -1.38 -0.45 25.45
C ALA A 341 0.16 -0.37 25.42
N GLN A 342 0.84 -1.47 25.12
CA GLN A 342 2.31 -1.51 24.99
C GLN A 342 2.82 -0.69 23.78
N VAL A 343 2.16 -0.84 22.62
CA VAL A 343 2.54 -0.09 21.40
C VAL A 343 2.32 1.41 21.59
N VAL A 344 1.17 1.82 22.16
CA VAL A 344 0.87 3.23 22.44
C VAL A 344 1.80 3.80 23.51
N GLY A 345 2.10 3.04 24.57
CA GLY A 345 3.04 3.46 25.62
C GLY A 345 4.42 3.76 25.05
N SER A 346 4.98 2.84 24.26
CA SER A 346 6.28 3.04 23.57
C SER A 346 6.27 4.27 22.64
N TYR A 347 5.18 4.48 21.91
CA TYR A 347 5.00 5.65 21.06
C TYR A 347 5.02 6.96 21.88
N GLN A 348 4.29 7.03 23.00
CA GLN A 348 4.22 8.21 23.86
C GLN A 348 5.55 8.50 24.59
N GLU A 349 6.21 7.46 25.10
CA GLU A 349 7.55 7.57 25.72
C GLU A 349 8.57 8.14 24.73
N ARG A 350 8.48 7.72 23.46
CA ARG A 350 9.40 8.19 22.42
C ARG A 350 9.15 9.64 22.05
N LEU A 351 7.89 10.07 21.92
CA LEU A 351 7.56 11.47 21.63
C LEU A 351 8.00 12.42 22.76
N SER A 352 7.71 12.09 24.02
CA SER A 352 8.09 12.92 25.17
C SER A 352 9.61 13.00 25.36
N SER A 353 10.35 11.93 25.03
CA SER A 353 11.81 11.92 25.03
C SER A 353 12.43 12.78 23.91
N ALA A 354 11.70 13.01 22.82
CA ALA A 354 12.15 13.87 21.72
C ALA A 354 11.94 15.36 22.05
N GLU A 355 10.86 15.70 22.76
CA GLU A 355 10.57 17.06 23.23
C GLU A 355 11.60 17.53 24.28
N THR A 356 11.93 16.67 25.25
CA THR A 356 12.93 16.98 26.30
C THR A 356 14.37 17.11 25.82
N ARG A 357 14.70 16.63 24.61
CA ARG A 357 16.04 16.79 24.00
C ARG A 357 16.19 18.07 23.18
N ASN A 358 15.09 18.76 22.88
CA ASN A 358 15.05 19.99 22.10
C ASN A 358 14.81 21.25 22.96
N GLU A 359 14.73 21.11 24.30
CA GLU A 359 14.80 22.26 25.20
C GLU A 359 16.28 22.68 25.38
N PRO A 360 16.62 23.98 25.16
CA PRO A 360 18.00 24.48 25.13
C PRO A 360 18.72 24.52 26.49
#